data_AF-A0A6M1RST7-F1
#
_entry.id   AF-A0A6M1RST7-F1
#
_cell.length_a   1.000
_cell.length_b   1.000
_cell.length_c   1.000
_cell.angle_alpha   90.00
_cell.angle_beta   90.00
_cell.angle_gamma   90.00
#
_symmetry.space_group_name_H-M   'P 1'
#
loop_
_entity.id
_entity.type
_entity.pdbx_description
1 polymer ?
#
loop_
_entity_poly.entity_id
_entity_poly.type
_entity_poly.pdbx_seq_one_letter_code
_entity_poly.pdbx_strand_id
1 'polypeptide(L)'
;MPIGTGNFASGCAFAGGCDGRGWPEVLNRSEHQTLARGTDMMSKRPLPVRGWIAFGWVALLLWTRPFWHPNPPPGQAAPLGSAAEPAEPGVLWIHYHERPPYYVTTATGVTGLCLDPVRRALERAGLNHRWQVTPPQRQLLWLRTSTRELHAAVGWFRTLEREQWARFSEPIYQDGPWVAVVRRQEDRVGSVTNAVGLLQVPGWTVLTRAGYSHGEWLDRLFASLPVVRRTSPSDPAHLLAAVAAGRADCVFMAREEAETLLGLQSRLGASLRLVTLTDSPAGPTRHVMFGPAVPASWIQRFNDALREHEQPEMHTNPTGPAGGST
;
A
#
# COMPACT_ATOMS: atom_id res chain seq x y z
N MET A 1 38.36 30.13 53.12
CA MET A 1 38.15 29.30 54.33
C MET A 1 37.15 28.19 54.01
N PRO A 2 37.31 27.00 54.60
CA PRO A 2 37.56 25.78 53.82
C PRO A 2 36.50 24.67 53.97
N ILE A 3 36.64 23.66 53.09
CA ILE A 3 36.55 22.19 53.31
C ILE A 3 35.25 21.61 53.90
N GLY A 4 34.71 20.61 53.20
CA GLY A 4 33.71 19.68 53.73
C GLY A 4 33.55 18.43 52.87
N THR A 5 34.56 17.55 52.91
CA THR A 5 34.56 16.16 52.43
C THR A 5 33.54 15.28 53.16
N GLY A 6 32.98 14.27 52.47
CA GLY A 6 32.21 13.21 53.11
C GLY A 6 31.93 12.02 52.18
N ASN A 7 32.91 11.12 52.07
CA ASN A 7 32.74 9.75 51.59
C ASN A 7 32.08 8.90 52.71
N PHE A 8 31.15 8.02 52.36
CA PHE A 8 30.94 6.76 53.09
C PHE A 8 30.61 5.63 52.11
N ALA A 9 31.43 4.59 52.19
CA ALA A 9 31.31 3.31 51.53
C ALA A 9 30.81 2.25 52.52
N SER A 10 30.43 1.08 51.99
CA SER A 10 30.03 -0.21 52.61
C SER A 10 28.53 -0.49 52.39
N GLY A 11 28.08 -1.63 51.88
CA GLY A 11 28.69 -2.96 51.73
C GLY A 11 27.66 -4.03 52.14
N CYS A 12 27.81 -5.26 51.63
CA CYS A 12 27.00 -6.49 51.84
C CYS A 12 25.77 -6.64 50.91
N ALA A 13 25.78 -7.47 49.86
CA ALA A 13 25.96 -8.92 49.76
C ALA A 13 24.85 -9.74 50.43
N PHE A 14 23.97 -10.34 49.61
CA PHE A 14 23.29 -11.59 49.94
C PHE A 14 23.15 -12.46 48.69
N ALA A 15 23.61 -13.71 48.85
CA ALA A 15 23.60 -14.79 47.89
C ALA A 15 22.45 -15.77 48.21
N GLY A 16 22.09 -16.58 47.20
CA GLY A 16 21.22 -17.76 47.30
C GLY A 16 19.84 -17.52 46.70
N GLY A 17 19.30 -18.31 45.78
CA GLY A 17 19.69 -19.63 45.28
C GLY A 17 18.40 -20.38 44.87
N CYS A 18 18.38 -20.83 43.61
CA CYS A 18 17.65 -21.96 42.98
C CYS A 18 16.27 -22.43 43.49
N ASP A 19 15.30 -22.44 42.56
CA ASP A 19 14.57 -23.62 42.02
C ASP A 19 13.61 -23.09 40.92
N GLY A 20 13.47 -23.61 39.70
CA GLY A 20 13.35 -25.01 39.27
C GLY A 20 11.95 -25.18 38.62
N ARG A 21 11.90 -25.64 37.35
CA ARG A 21 10.73 -25.83 36.42
C ARG A 21 10.62 -24.69 35.37
N GLY A 22 10.90 -24.83 34.07
CA GLY A 22 11.12 -25.97 33.18
C GLY A 22 9.92 -26.16 32.25
N TRP A 23 9.97 -25.65 31.00
CA TRP A 23 9.20 -26.09 29.81
C TRP A 23 9.94 -25.65 28.52
N PRO A 24 9.77 -26.36 27.39
CA PRO A 24 10.90 -26.75 26.55
C PRO A 24 10.99 -26.07 25.19
N GLU A 25 12.23 -26.16 24.70
CA GLU A 25 12.79 -25.77 23.42
C GLU A 25 12.37 -26.77 22.32
N VAL A 26 11.71 -26.30 21.27
CA VAL A 26 11.42 -27.10 20.06
C VAL A 26 12.48 -26.77 19.02
N LEU A 27 13.53 -27.59 19.01
CA LEU A 27 14.47 -27.75 17.91
C LEU A 27 13.85 -28.66 16.85
N ASN A 28 13.69 -28.17 15.63
CA ASN A 28 13.48 -29.01 14.46
C ASN A 28 14.75 -28.94 13.58
N ARG A 29 15.59 -29.96 13.73
CA ARG A 29 16.75 -30.23 12.89
C ARG A 29 16.69 -31.72 12.56
N SER A 30 16.31 -32.07 11.34
CA SER A 30 16.46 -33.42 10.80
C SER A 30 17.71 -33.48 9.93
N GLU A 31 18.60 -34.39 10.29
CA GLU A 31 19.88 -34.69 9.66
C GLU A 31 19.75 -35.47 8.35
N HIS A 32 20.73 -35.22 7.47
CA HIS A 32 21.49 -36.14 6.63
C HIS A 32 20.89 -37.48 6.15
N GLN A 33 20.87 -37.65 4.83
CA GLN A 33 21.42 -38.86 4.21
C GLN A 33 22.41 -38.51 3.09
N THR A 34 23.58 -39.14 3.21
CA THR A 34 24.74 -39.10 2.33
C THR A 34 24.71 -40.37 1.48
N LEU A 35 24.96 -40.29 0.17
CA LEU A 35 25.54 -41.39 -0.60
C LEU A 35 26.30 -40.82 -1.80
N ALA A 36 27.55 -41.28 -1.93
CA ALA A 36 28.58 -40.85 -2.85
C ALA A 36 28.77 -41.86 -4.01
N ARG A 37 29.64 -41.46 -4.96
CA ARG A 37 30.18 -42.16 -6.15
C ARG A 37 29.29 -42.05 -7.39
N GLY A 38 29.73 -41.60 -8.57
CA GLY A 38 31.07 -41.46 -9.14
C GLY A 38 31.21 -42.43 -10.32
N THR A 39 31.29 -41.91 -11.56
CA THR A 39 31.83 -42.42 -12.86
C THR A 39 31.04 -41.75 -13.99
N ASP A 40 31.59 -40.82 -14.77
CA ASP A 40 32.56 -40.94 -15.87
C ASP A 40 31.96 -41.34 -17.24
N MET A 41 32.41 -40.59 -18.24
CA MET A 41 32.28 -40.67 -19.71
C MET A 41 31.30 -41.67 -20.36
N MET A 42 30.42 -41.16 -21.24
CA MET A 42 30.37 -41.65 -22.63
C MET A 42 29.64 -40.69 -23.59
N SER A 43 30.40 -40.26 -24.59
CA SER A 43 29.98 -39.76 -25.89
C SER A 43 29.05 -40.74 -26.62
N LYS A 44 28.00 -40.24 -27.31
CA LYS A 44 27.69 -40.54 -28.73
C LYS A 44 26.36 -39.92 -29.20
N ARG A 45 26.52 -38.99 -30.15
CA ARG A 45 25.80 -38.73 -31.43
C ARG A 45 24.25 -38.80 -31.54
N PRO A 46 23.65 -37.91 -32.36
CA PRO A 46 22.21 -37.86 -32.61
C PRO A 46 21.79 -38.86 -33.71
N LEU A 47 20.55 -39.35 -33.61
CA LEU A 47 19.88 -40.07 -34.69
C LEU A 47 18.61 -39.31 -35.14
N PRO A 48 18.21 -39.47 -36.41
CA PRO A 48 17.24 -38.61 -37.08
C PRO A 48 15.82 -39.13 -36.89
N VAL A 49 14.83 -38.22 -36.83
CA VAL A 49 13.41 -38.59 -36.91
C VAL A 49 12.86 -38.10 -38.24
N ARG A 50 12.73 -39.06 -39.17
CA ARG A 50 11.96 -38.94 -40.42
C ARG A 50 10.59 -39.56 -40.18
N GLY A 51 9.54 -38.76 -40.37
CA GLY A 51 8.24 -39.10 -40.98
C GLY A 51 7.36 -40.18 -40.33
N TRP A 52 6.04 -39.91 -40.30
CA TRP A 52 4.98 -40.63 -41.02
C TRP A 52 3.63 -40.22 -40.38
N ILE A 53 2.84 -39.44 -41.13
CA ILE A 53 1.50 -39.77 -41.66
C ILE A 53 0.29 -39.47 -40.75
N ALA A 54 -0.45 -38.47 -41.24
CA ALA A 54 -1.90 -38.33 -41.39
C ALA A 54 -2.86 -38.85 -40.31
N PHE A 55 -3.75 -37.96 -39.89
CA PHE A 55 -5.20 -38.20 -39.95
C PHE A 55 -5.92 -36.87 -40.20
N GLY A 56 -6.62 -36.78 -41.33
CA GLY A 56 -7.56 -35.71 -41.61
C GLY A 56 -8.92 -36.00 -40.98
N TRP A 57 -9.60 -34.95 -40.55
CA TRP A 57 -11.05 -34.94 -40.38
C TRP A 57 -11.59 -33.54 -40.73
N VAL A 58 -12.25 -33.50 -41.89
CA VAL A 58 -13.52 -32.82 -42.21
C VAL A 58 -13.97 -31.73 -41.21
N ALA A 59 -13.90 -30.46 -41.62
CA ALA A 59 -14.75 -29.40 -41.08
C ALA A 59 -15.62 -28.84 -42.20
N LEU A 60 -16.91 -29.15 -42.09
CA LEU A 60 -17.99 -28.75 -42.97
C LEU A 60 -18.25 -27.24 -42.84
N LEU A 61 -18.48 -26.62 -43.98
CA LEU A 61 -19.16 -25.33 -44.16
C LEU A 61 -20.37 -25.18 -43.24
N LEU A 62 -20.56 -23.98 -42.67
CA LEU A 62 -21.83 -23.24 -42.56
C LEU A 62 -21.57 -21.92 -41.81
N TRP A 63 -20.90 -20.98 -42.48
CA TRP A 63 -20.95 -19.56 -42.14
C TRP A 63 -22.02 -18.93 -43.03
N THR A 64 -23.22 -18.66 -42.50
CA THR A 64 -24.08 -17.54 -42.92
C THR A 64 -25.29 -17.44 -41.98
N ARG A 65 -25.26 -16.43 -41.10
CA ARG A 65 -26.37 -15.52 -40.72
C ARG A 65 -26.11 -14.91 -39.34
N PRO A 66 -26.23 -13.58 -39.26
CA PRO A 66 -27.07 -13.02 -38.20
C PRO A 66 -28.11 -12.04 -38.74
N PHE A 67 -29.36 -12.42 -38.52
CA PHE A 67 -30.49 -11.61 -38.06
C PHE A 67 -30.45 -10.10 -38.33
N TRP A 68 -31.16 -9.72 -39.39
CA TRP A 68 -31.83 -8.43 -39.50
C TRP A 68 -32.90 -8.32 -38.40
N HIS A 69 -32.78 -7.32 -37.52
CA HIS A 69 -33.92 -6.79 -36.77
C HIS A 69 -34.25 -5.39 -37.33
N PRO A 70 -35.52 -5.08 -37.63
CA PRO A 70 -35.90 -3.74 -38.04
C PRO A 70 -35.86 -2.78 -36.84
N ASN A 71 -35.31 -1.58 -37.05
CA ASN A 71 -35.43 -0.45 -36.14
C ASN A 71 -36.92 -0.12 -35.91
N PRO A 72 -37.39 0.07 -34.66
CA PRO A 72 -38.67 0.71 -34.42
C PRO A 72 -38.60 2.21 -34.78
N PRO A 73 -39.72 2.81 -35.24
CA PRO A 73 -39.77 4.21 -35.66
C PRO A 73 -39.58 5.19 -34.47
N PRO A 74 -39.11 6.44 -34.72
CA PRO A 74 -38.92 7.43 -33.69
C PRO A 74 -40.28 7.97 -33.24
N GLY A 75 -40.70 7.59 -32.04
CA GLY A 75 -41.94 8.05 -31.42
C GLY A 75 -41.74 8.33 -29.93
N GLN A 76 -41.63 9.62 -29.61
CA GLN A 76 -41.88 10.23 -28.29
C GLN A 76 -41.05 9.68 -27.11
N ALA A 77 -39.92 10.33 -26.87
CA ALA A 77 -39.26 10.29 -25.57
C ALA A 77 -40.21 10.86 -24.52
N ALA A 78 -40.79 10.00 -23.69
CA ALA A 78 -41.45 10.41 -22.46
C ALA A 78 -40.43 11.11 -21.56
N PRO A 79 -40.78 12.23 -20.90
CA PRO A 79 -39.90 12.84 -19.92
C PRO A 79 -39.64 11.82 -18.81
N LEU A 80 -38.38 11.49 -18.58
CA LEU A 80 -37.95 10.74 -17.40
C LEU A 80 -38.32 11.57 -16.18
N GLY A 81 -39.45 11.21 -15.57
CA GLY A 81 -39.88 11.76 -14.29
C GLY A 81 -38.77 11.59 -13.26
N SER A 82 -38.38 12.71 -12.67
CA SER A 82 -37.69 12.74 -11.39
C SER A 82 -38.62 12.11 -10.35
N ALA A 83 -38.46 10.82 -10.11
CA ALA A 83 -39.10 10.11 -9.01
C ALA A 83 -38.18 10.16 -7.80
N ALA A 84 -38.75 10.65 -6.69
CA ALA A 84 -38.13 10.90 -5.40
C ALA A 84 -37.32 9.71 -4.85
N GLU A 85 -36.14 9.99 -4.29
CA GLU A 85 -35.42 9.04 -3.44
C GLU A 85 -36.16 8.87 -2.11
N PRO A 86 -36.50 7.62 -1.75
CA PRO A 86 -36.08 7.15 -0.44
C PRO A 86 -35.52 5.74 -0.57
N ALA A 87 -34.20 5.62 -0.62
CA ALA A 87 -33.56 4.41 -0.13
C ALA A 87 -32.87 4.82 1.16
N GLU A 88 -33.25 4.23 2.29
CA GLU A 88 -32.33 3.81 3.37
C GLU A 88 -33.07 2.81 4.27
N PRO A 89 -32.61 1.55 4.34
CA PRO A 89 -31.39 1.29 5.10
C PRO A 89 -30.43 0.37 4.33
N GLY A 90 -29.61 0.94 3.45
CA GLY A 90 -28.44 0.25 2.93
C GLY A 90 -27.34 0.27 3.99
N VAL A 91 -26.62 -0.83 4.17
CA VAL A 91 -25.35 -0.81 4.90
C VAL A 91 -24.25 -0.66 3.87
N LEU A 92 -23.44 0.41 3.98
CA LEU A 92 -22.27 0.60 3.15
C LEU A 92 -21.08 -0.18 3.70
N TRP A 93 -20.64 -1.20 2.97
CA TRP A 93 -19.45 -1.97 3.28
C TRP A 93 -18.20 -1.19 2.85
N ILE A 94 -17.43 -0.75 3.84
CA ILE A 94 -16.18 -0.02 3.65
C ILE A 94 -15.00 -0.99 3.73
N HIS A 95 -14.43 -1.30 2.57
CA HIS A 95 -13.32 -2.20 2.43
C HIS A 95 -11.97 -1.49 2.60
N TYR A 96 -11.08 -2.09 3.37
CA TYR A 96 -9.69 -1.67 3.53
C TYR A 96 -8.78 -2.89 3.73
N HIS A 97 -7.47 -2.70 3.71
CA HIS A 97 -6.49 -3.74 4.03
C HIS A 97 -5.46 -3.15 4.98
N GLU A 98 -4.88 -3.96 5.87
CA GLU A 98 -3.84 -3.50 6.79
C GLU A 98 -2.63 -2.94 6.04
N ARG A 99 -2.32 -1.67 6.29
CA ARG A 99 -1.13 -1.00 5.78
C ARG A 99 -0.82 0.23 6.63
N PRO A 100 -0.14 0.09 7.77
CA PRO A 100 0.33 1.23 8.55
C PRO A 100 1.23 2.14 7.70
N PRO A 101 1.12 3.48 7.84
CA PRO A 101 0.22 4.23 8.74
C PRO A 101 -1.16 4.56 8.14
N TYR A 102 -1.46 4.10 6.92
CA TYR A 102 -2.67 4.49 6.19
C TYR A 102 -3.94 3.84 6.73
N TYR A 103 -3.87 2.55 7.01
CA TYR A 103 -4.99 1.72 7.40
C TYR A 103 -4.56 0.78 8.53
N VAL A 104 -5.15 0.97 9.71
CA VAL A 104 -4.82 0.22 10.93
C VAL A 104 -6.11 -0.20 11.62
N THR A 105 -6.28 -1.51 11.83
CA THR A 105 -7.30 -2.03 12.75
C THR A 105 -6.84 -1.88 14.19
N THR A 106 -7.75 -1.42 15.03
CA THR A 106 -7.57 -1.31 16.48
C THR A 106 -8.62 -2.14 17.20
N ALA A 107 -8.49 -2.31 18.51
CA ALA A 107 -9.48 -3.03 19.32
C ALA A 107 -10.88 -2.37 19.28
N THR A 108 -10.94 -1.06 19.01
CA THR A 108 -12.18 -0.26 19.07
C THR A 108 -12.69 0.17 17.70
N GLY A 109 -12.05 -0.23 16.60
CA GLY A 109 -12.42 0.19 15.25
C GLY A 109 -11.22 0.38 14.36
N VAL A 110 -11.22 1.46 13.56
CA VAL A 110 -10.20 1.72 12.56
C VAL A 110 -9.57 3.10 12.73
N THR A 111 -8.28 3.22 12.40
CA THR A 111 -7.52 4.48 12.40
C THR A 111 -6.48 4.50 11.28
N GLY A 112 -5.85 5.65 11.06
CA GLY A 112 -4.79 5.82 10.09
C GLY A 112 -5.05 7.00 9.16
N LEU A 113 -4.01 7.40 8.45
CA LEU A 113 -3.99 8.62 7.64
C LEU A 113 -5.14 8.69 6.62
N CYS A 114 -5.60 7.55 6.12
CA CYS A 114 -6.73 7.48 5.21
C CYS A 114 -8.04 7.06 5.88
N LEU A 115 -8.01 6.22 6.92
CA LEU A 115 -9.24 5.75 7.56
C LEU A 115 -9.89 6.83 8.44
N ASP A 116 -9.09 7.65 9.10
CA ASP A 116 -9.60 8.70 10.00
C ASP A 116 -10.45 9.77 9.30
N PRO A 117 -10.03 10.38 8.16
CA PRO A 117 -10.90 11.32 7.44
C PRO A 117 -12.18 10.65 6.92
N VAL A 118 -12.08 9.40 6.45
CA VAL A 118 -13.25 8.64 5.97
C VAL A 118 -14.23 8.35 7.10
N ARG A 119 -13.74 7.86 8.24
CA ARG A 119 -14.56 7.57 9.42
C ARG A 119 -15.33 8.81 9.87
N ARG A 120 -14.63 9.95 10.03
CA ARG A 120 -15.28 11.22 10.42
C ARG A 120 -16.34 11.66 9.41
N ALA A 121 -16.05 11.55 8.11
CA ALA A 121 -17.01 11.93 7.07
C ALA A 121 -18.24 11.02 7.04
N LEU A 122 -18.08 9.70 7.23
CA LEU A 122 -19.20 8.76 7.32
C LEU A 122 -20.09 9.04 8.53
N GLU A 123 -19.48 9.27 9.70
CA GLU A 123 -20.19 9.61 10.95
C GLU A 123 -20.99 10.92 10.80
N ARG A 124 -20.37 11.97 10.25
CA ARG A 124 -21.02 13.28 10.05
C ARG A 124 -22.13 13.24 9.00
N ALA A 125 -21.92 12.51 7.91
CA ALA A 125 -22.92 12.35 6.86
C ALA A 125 -24.09 11.44 7.28
N GLY A 126 -24.04 10.85 8.49
CA GLY A 126 -25.06 9.94 9.00
C GLY A 126 -25.20 8.66 8.18
N LEU A 127 -24.11 8.22 7.53
CA LEU A 127 -24.14 7.06 6.63
C LEU A 127 -23.95 5.77 7.42
N ASN A 128 -24.94 4.87 7.34
CA ASN A 128 -24.85 3.55 7.96
C ASN A 128 -23.78 2.71 7.24
N HIS A 129 -22.76 2.26 7.96
CA HIS A 129 -21.59 1.64 7.36
C HIS A 129 -21.01 0.51 8.23
N ARG A 130 -20.26 -0.39 7.58
CA ARG A 130 -19.48 -1.44 8.24
C ARG A 130 -18.09 -1.53 7.65
N TRP A 131 -17.09 -1.55 8.53
CA TRP A 131 -15.70 -1.74 8.17
C TRP A 131 -15.39 -3.22 7.90
N GLN A 132 -14.71 -3.51 6.79
CA GLN A 132 -14.36 -4.87 6.38
C GLN A 132 -12.92 -4.95 5.91
N VAL A 133 -12.07 -5.67 6.66
CA VAL A 133 -10.73 -6.03 6.17
C VAL A 133 -10.88 -6.98 4.97
N THR A 134 -10.39 -6.55 3.82
CA THR A 134 -10.53 -7.24 2.53
C THR A 134 -9.26 -7.08 1.70
N PRO A 135 -8.65 -8.16 1.18
CA PRO A 135 -7.47 -8.05 0.32
C PRO A 135 -7.74 -7.17 -0.92
N PRO A 136 -6.78 -6.35 -1.39
CA PRO A 136 -7.00 -5.34 -2.44
C PRO A 136 -7.67 -5.87 -3.71
N GLN A 137 -7.22 -7.02 -4.24
CA GLN A 137 -7.81 -7.60 -5.45
C GLN A 137 -9.29 -7.99 -5.25
N ARG A 138 -9.65 -8.44 -4.05
CA ARG A 138 -11.04 -8.79 -3.71
C ARG A 138 -11.90 -7.53 -3.55
N GLN A 139 -11.34 -6.41 -3.08
CA GLN A 139 -12.05 -5.13 -3.09
C GLN A 139 -12.43 -4.75 -4.52
N LEU A 140 -11.48 -4.79 -5.46
CA LEU A 140 -11.75 -4.48 -6.87
C LEU A 140 -12.85 -5.37 -7.46
N LEU A 141 -12.85 -6.66 -7.12
CA LEU A 141 -13.89 -7.59 -7.55
C LEU A 141 -15.28 -7.16 -7.04
N TRP A 142 -15.41 -6.85 -5.75
CA TRP A 142 -16.70 -6.41 -5.18
C TRP A 142 -17.18 -5.11 -5.80
N LEU A 143 -16.29 -4.14 -6.02
CA LEU A 143 -16.69 -2.85 -6.60
C LEU A 143 -17.01 -2.92 -8.10
N ARG A 144 -16.45 -3.87 -8.84
CA ARG A 144 -16.78 -4.11 -10.26
C ARG A 144 -18.06 -4.91 -10.44
N THR A 145 -18.38 -5.77 -9.48
CA THR A 145 -19.54 -6.64 -9.58
C THR A 145 -20.80 -5.83 -9.29
N SER A 146 -21.73 -5.78 -10.23
CA SER A 146 -23.05 -5.19 -10.02
C SER A 146 -23.86 -6.04 -9.04
N THR A 147 -23.66 -5.82 -7.74
CA THR A 147 -24.48 -6.39 -6.66
C THR A 147 -25.52 -5.36 -6.20
N ARG A 148 -26.51 -5.80 -5.41
CA ARG A 148 -27.38 -4.86 -4.67
C ARG A 148 -26.70 -4.28 -3.44
N GLU A 149 -25.55 -4.81 -3.05
CA GLU A 149 -24.82 -4.38 -1.86
C GLU A 149 -24.03 -3.11 -2.16
N LEU A 150 -24.00 -2.23 -1.18
CA LEU A 150 -23.29 -0.96 -1.29
C LEU A 150 -21.84 -1.20 -0.85
N HIS A 151 -20.91 -1.12 -1.80
CA HIS A 151 -19.48 -1.30 -1.52
C HIS A 151 -18.70 -0.01 -1.79
N ALA A 152 -17.79 0.31 -0.87
CA ALA A 152 -16.75 1.30 -1.08
C ALA A 152 -15.39 0.75 -0.64
N ALA A 153 -14.30 1.29 -1.18
CA ALA A 153 -12.96 0.89 -0.83
C ALA A 153 -12.06 2.10 -0.59
N VAL A 154 -11.27 2.06 0.47
CA VAL A 154 -10.52 3.23 0.95
C VAL A 154 -9.11 3.31 0.37
N GLY A 155 -8.73 4.53 0.00
CA GLY A 155 -7.38 4.97 -0.32
C GLY A 155 -6.83 4.46 -1.64
N TRP A 156 -7.72 4.33 -2.62
CA TRP A 156 -7.40 3.99 -3.99
C TRP A 156 -7.01 5.24 -4.78
N PHE A 157 -6.05 5.07 -5.69
CA PHE A 157 -5.73 6.09 -6.68
C PHE A 157 -6.82 6.16 -7.75
N ARG A 158 -7.23 7.37 -8.08
CA ARG A 158 -8.17 7.67 -9.16
C ARG A 158 -7.44 7.55 -10.50
N THR A 159 -7.94 6.71 -11.39
CA THR A 159 -7.37 6.51 -12.74
C THR A 159 -8.49 6.46 -13.76
N LEU A 160 -8.20 6.86 -15.00
CA LEU A 160 -9.17 6.84 -16.11
C LEU A 160 -9.80 5.44 -16.30
N GLU A 161 -9.01 4.37 -16.12
CA GLU A 161 -9.52 2.99 -16.20
C GLU A 161 -10.57 2.69 -15.12
N ARG A 162 -10.38 3.17 -13.90
CA ARG A 162 -11.30 2.90 -12.78
C ARG A 162 -12.55 3.76 -12.84
N GLU A 163 -12.44 4.97 -13.34
CA GLU A 163 -13.57 5.89 -13.52
C GLU A 163 -14.62 5.38 -14.53
N GLN A 164 -14.25 4.42 -15.39
CA GLN A 164 -15.19 3.79 -16.32
C GLN A 164 -16.27 2.96 -15.62
N TRP A 165 -16.03 2.49 -14.39
CA TRP A 165 -16.93 1.56 -13.70
C TRP A 165 -17.11 1.85 -12.20
N ALA A 166 -16.35 2.79 -11.63
CA ALA A 166 -16.48 3.23 -10.25
C ALA A 166 -16.57 4.76 -10.16
N ARG A 167 -17.14 5.24 -9.06
CA ARG A 167 -17.16 6.66 -8.70
C ARG A 167 -16.13 6.92 -7.61
N PHE A 168 -15.62 8.14 -7.53
CA PHE A 168 -14.59 8.51 -6.54
C PHE A 168 -15.07 9.69 -5.69
N SER A 169 -14.68 9.69 -4.42
CA SER A 169 -14.79 10.88 -3.57
C SER A 169 -13.82 11.98 -4.01
N GLU A 170 -13.94 13.13 -3.38
CA GLU A 170 -12.82 14.07 -3.26
C GLU A 170 -11.60 13.40 -2.57
N PRO A 171 -10.38 13.95 -2.70
CA PRO A 171 -9.20 13.43 -2.03
C PRO A 171 -9.42 13.29 -0.51
N ILE A 172 -9.05 12.15 0.06
CA ILE A 172 -9.07 11.92 1.52
C ILE A 172 -7.69 12.04 2.14
N TYR A 173 -6.65 11.92 1.32
CA TYR A 173 -5.27 12.04 1.74
C TYR A 173 -4.39 12.33 0.52
N GLN A 174 -3.30 13.04 0.73
CA GLN A 174 -2.28 13.32 -0.26
C GLN A 174 -0.98 12.69 0.25
N ASP A 175 -0.46 11.68 -0.45
CA ASP A 175 0.81 11.07 -0.06
C ASP A 175 1.92 12.13 -0.03
N GLY A 176 2.80 12.04 0.96
CA GLY A 176 4.02 12.80 1.03
C GLY A 176 4.97 12.48 -0.14
N PRO A 177 6.05 13.27 -0.28
CA PRO A 177 7.04 13.03 -1.31
C PRO A 177 7.68 11.65 -1.15
N TRP A 178 8.16 11.11 -2.25
CA TRP A 178 8.93 9.88 -2.24
C TRP A 178 10.25 10.09 -1.50
N VAL A 179 10.64 9.07 -0.75
CA VAL A 179 11.97 8.94 -0.17
C VAL A 179 12.61 7.66 -0.68
N ALA A 180 13.94 7.65 -0.73
CA ALA A 180 14.67 6.40 -0.87
C ALA A 180 15.06 5.90 0.51
N VAL A 181 14.86 4.60 0.76
CA VAL A 181 15.35 3.94 1.96
C VAL A 181 16.58 3.14 1.61
N VAL A 182 17.69 3.44 2.28
CA VAL A 182 19.02 2.87 2.02
C VAL A 182 19.66 2.39 3.32
N ARG A 183 20.72 1.58 3.23
CA ARG A 183 21.53 1.24 4.41
C ARG A 183 22.19 2.49 4.99
N ARG A 184 22.31 2.55 6.33
CA ARG A 184 22.99 3.68 7.00
C ARG A 184 24.45 3.82 6.57
N GLN A 185 25.14 2.70 6.43
CA GLN A 185 26.55 2.61 6.03
C GLN A 185 26.76 2.66 4.51
N GLU A 186 25.77 3.13 3.74
CA GLU A 186 25.91 3.24 2.30
C GLU A 186 26.59 4.56 1.91
N ASP A 187 27.92 4.49 1.79
CA ASP A 187 28.78 5.64 1.49
C ASP A 187 28.64 6.12 0.04
N ARG A 188 28.26 5.23 -0.91
CA ARG A 188 28.09 5.60 -2.32
C ARG A 188 27.01 6.66 -2.54
N VAL A 189 26.07 6.80 -1.60
CA VAL A 189 25.03 7.84 -1.65
C VAL A 189 25.60 9.22 -1.35
N GLY A 190 26.63 9.32 -0.50
CA GLY A 190 27.25 10.59 -0.11
C GLY A 190 26.23 11.68 0.22
N SER A 191 26.35 12.81 -0.48
CA SER A 191 25.45 13.98 -0.39
C SER A 191 24.37 14.01 -1.49
N VAL A 192 24.06 12.90 -2.15
CA VAL A 192 23.02 12.84 -3.17
C VAL A 192 21.65 13.06 -2.50
N THR A 193 20.93 14.08 -2.97
CA THR A 193 19.61 14.45 -2.46
C THR A 193 18.52 14.44 -3.53
N ASN A 194 18.78 13.93 -4.74
CA ASN A 194 17.80 13.87 -5.82
C ASN A 194 17.71 12.46 -6.41
N ALA A 195 16.57 12.12 -7.01
CA ALA A 195 16.29 10.77 -7.48
C ALA A 195 17.18 10.38 -8.66
N VAL A 196 17.40 11.28 -9.62
CA VAL A 196 18.25 11.02 -10.79
C VAL A 196 19.67 10.65 -10.36
N GLY A 197 20.28 11.45 -9.49
CA GLY A 197 21.63 11.21 -8.98
C GLY A 197 21.72 9.89 -8.21
N LEU A 198 20.68 9.53 -7.45
CA LEU A 198 20.65 8.28 -6.70
C LEU A 198 20.56 7.07 -7.65
N LEU A 199 19.74 7.17 -8.68
CA LEU A 199 19.56 6.12 -9.70
C LEU A 199 20.78 5.94 -10.61
N GLN A 200 21.69 6.92 -10.65
CA GLN A 200 22.94 6.86 -11.42
C GLN A 200 24.15 6.41 -10.61
N VAL A 201 23.99 6.08 -9.32
CA VAL A 201 25.08 5.52 -8.52
C VAL A 201 25.60 4.22 -9.16
N PRO A 202 26.92 4.04 -9.34
CA PRO A 202 27.45 2.83 -9.97
C PRO A 202 27.09 1.54 -9.22
N GLY A 203 26.61 0.55 -9.96
CA GLY A 203 26.20 -0.76 -9.41
C GLY A 203 24.93 -0.72 -8.55
N TRP A 204 24.17 0.37 -8.61
CA TRP A 204 22.99 0.57 -7.78
C TRP A 204 21.81 -0.29 -8.22
N THR A 205 21.26 -1.05 -7.27
CA THR A 205 20.11 -1.94 -7.49
C THR A 205 18.89 -1.44 -6.72
N VAL A 206 17.83 -1.11 -7.45
CA VAL A 206 16.54 -0.70 -6.88
C VAL A 206 15.64 -1.91 -6.71
N LEU A 207 15.10 -2.10 -5.51
CA LEU A 207 14.08 -3.10 -5.23
C LEU A 207 12.69 -2.48 -5.36
N THR A 208 11.86 -3.05 -6.24
CA THR A 208 10.47 -2.62 -6.48
C THR A 208 9.48 -3.74 -6.15
N ARG A 209 8.23 -3.37 -5.83
CA ARG A 209 7.18 -4.34 -5.54
C ARG A 209 6.48 -4.81 -6.81
N ALA A 210 6.26 -6.12 -6.93
CA ALA A 210 5.54 -6.69 -8.06
C ALA A 210 4.07 -6.26 -8.10
N GLY A 211 3.59 -5.82 -9.26
CA GLY A 211 2.17 -5.50 -9.47
C GLY A 211 1.70 -4.16 -8.91
N TYR A 212 2.63 -3.26 -8.55
CA TYR A 212 2.33 -1.89 -8.11
C TYR A 212 2.95 -0.88 -9.08
N SER A 213 2.21 0.19 -9.38
CA SER A 213 2.79 1.41 -9.96
C SER A 213 3.45 2.23 -8.85
N HIS A 214 4.56 2.89 -9.17
CA HIS A 214 5.29 3.77 -8.25
C HIS A 214 4.95 5.24 -8.51
N GLY A 215 3.85 5.49 -9.23
CA GLY A 215 3.46 6.81 -9.68
C GLY A 215 4.19 7.23 -10.95
N GLU A 216 3.54 8.10 -11.72
CA GLU A 216 4.01 8.56 -13.03
C GLU A 216 5.43 9.14 -12.98
N TRP A 217 5.77 9.87 -11.92
CA TRP A 217 7.09 10.48 -11.76
C TRP A 217 8.21 9.43 -11.66
N LEU A 218 8.11 8.45 -10.76
CA LEU A 218 9.15 7.45 -10.58
C LEU A 218 9.16 6.41 -11.71
N ASP A 219 7.98 6.04 -12.21
CA ASP A 219 7.87 5.12 -13.35
C ASP A 219 8.51 5.73 -14.62
N ARG A 220 8.41 7.05 -14.84
CA ARG A 220 9.16 7.77 -15.90
C ARG A 220 10.67 7.77 -15.69
N LEU A 221 11.13 7.96 -14.46
CA LEU A 221 12.57 7.88 -14.14
C LEU A 221 13.12 6.47 -14.43
N PHE A 222 12.39 5.42 -14.05
CA PHE A 222 12.78 4.05 -14.34
C PHE A 222 12.76 3.71 -15.84
N ALA A 223 11.91 4.36 -16.64
CA ALA A 223 11.87 4.16 -18.08
C ALA A 223 12.97 4.93 -18.83
N SER A 224 13.41 6.07 -18.28
CA SER A 224 14.36 6.98 -18.95
C SER A 224 15.82 6.77 -18.55
N LEU A 225 16.08 6.08 -17.44
CA LEU A 225 17.43 5.84 -16.91
C LEU A 225 17.80 4.36 -16.95
N PRO A 226 19.09 4.01 -17.14
CA PRO A 226 19.57 2.63 -17.15
C PRO A 226 19.67 2.07 -15.71
N VAL A 227 18.52 1.90 -15.06
CA VAL A 227 18.43 1.46 -13.65
C VAL A 227 18.40 -0.06 -13.55
N VAL A 228 19.27 -0.64 -12.71
CA VAL A 228 19.16 -2.06 -12.37
C VAL A 228 18.02 -2.25 -11.37
N ARG A 229 16.98 -2.98 -11.77
CA ARG A 229 15.78 -3.20 -10.96
C ARG A 229 15.64 -4.67 -10.61
N ARG A 230 15.27 -4.93 -9.35
CA ARG A 230 14.78 -6.23 -8.87
C ARG A 230 13.34 -6.07 -8.43
N THR A 231 12.54 -7.10 -8.66
CA THR A 231 11.12 -7.09 -8.32
C THR A 231 10.84 -8.19 -7.30
N SER A 232 10.05 -7.88 -6.28
CA SER A 232 9.61 -8.84 -5.27
C SER A 232 8.10 -8.72 -5.00
N PRO A 233 7.36 -9.83 -4.84
CA PRO A 233 5.94 -9.78 -4.45
C PRO A 233 5.71 -9.49 -2.96
N SER A 234 6.78 -9.46 -2.15
CA SER A 234 6.69 -9.29 -0.69
C SER A 234 6.09 -7.95 -0.26
N ASP A 235 5.66 -7.88 1.00
CA ASP A 235 5.23 -6.63 1.63
C ASP A 235 6.39 -5.64 1.85
N PRO A 236 6.11 -4.35 2.13
CA PRO A 236 7.12 -3.32 2.32
C PRO A 236 8.16 -3.63 3.40
N ALA A 237 7.77 -4.26 4.52
CA ALA A 237 8.70 -4.60 5.60
C ALA A 237 9.76 -5.62 5.14
N HIS A 238 9.34 -6.61 4.35
CA HIS A 238 10.27 -7.56 3.74
C HIS A 238 11.19 -6.92 2.70
N LEU A 239 10.72 -5.92 1.93
CA LEU A 239 11.59 -5.17 1.02
C LEU A 239 12.67 -4.41 1.79
N LEU A 240 12.30 -3.75 2.88
CA LEU A 240 13.25 -3.05 3.76
C LEU A 240 14.26 -4.02 4.39
N ALA A 241 13.80 -5.18 4.88
CA ALA A 241 14.69 -6.21 5.39
C ALA A 241 15.69 -6.72 4.32
N ALA A 242 15.28 -6.80 3.05
CA ALA A 242 16.17 -7.15 1.95
C ALA A 242 17.23 -6.08 1.67
N VAL A 243 16.88 -4.79 1.76
CA VAL A 243 17.84 -3.69 1.65
C VAL A 243 18.82 -3.70 2.82
N ALA A 244 18.33 -3.91 4.04
CA ALA A 244 19.16 -4.02 5.25
C ALA A 244 20.17 -5.18 5.14
N ALA A 245 19.74 -6.31 4.55
CA ALA A 245 20.59 -7.48 4.31
C ALA A 245 21.50 -7.38 3.07
N GLY A 246 21.57 -6.23 2.38
CA GLY A 246 22.45 -6.07 1.22
C GLY A 246 21.97 -6.72 -0.08
N ARG A 247 20.72 -7.21 -0.15
CA ARG A 247 20.19 -7.89 -1.36
C ARG A 247 19.75 -6.93 -2.47
N ALA A 248 19.60 -5.66 -2.13
CA ALA A 248 19.39 -4.51 -3.01
C ALA A 248 19.89 -3.26 -2.29
N ASP A 249 20.09 -2.15 -3.00
CA ASP A 249 20.67 -0.93 -2.45
C ASP A 249 19.62 0.04 -1.92
N CYS A 250 18.46 0.09 -2.57
CA CYS A 250 17.36 0.93 -2.11
C CYS A 250 15.98 0.39 -2.45
N VAL A 251 15.00 0.95 -1.76
CA VAL A 251 13.59 0.93 -2.14
C VAL A 251 13.06 2.36 -2.08
N PHE A 252 12.17 2.72 -3.01
CA PHE A 252 11.45 3.98 -2.96
C PHE A 252 10.06 3.75 -2.37
N MET A 253 9.64 4.60 -1.45
CA MET A 253 8.31 4.59 -0.83
C MET A 253 7.90 5.99 -0.39
N ALA A 254 6.62 6.18 -0.04
CA ALA A 254 6.16 7.41 0.58
C ALA A 254 6.86 7.61 1.93
N ARG A 255 7.15 8.87 2.27
CA ARG A 255 7.86 9.22 3.51
C ARG A 255 7.22 8.60 4.75
N GLU A 256 5.91 8.71 4.86
CA GLU A 256 5.13 8.31 6.03
C GLU A 256 5.17 6.79 6.24
N GLU A 257 5.12 6.02 5.15
CA GLU A 257 5.27 4.57 5.19
C GLU A 257 6.69 4.18 5.65
N ALA A 258 7.71 4.87 5.12
CA ALA A 258 9.09 4.62 5.48
C ALA A 258 9.35 4.92 6.96
N GLU A 259 8.95 6.10 7.42
CA GLU A 259 9.10 6.54 8.82
C GLU A 259 8.38 5.59 9.78
N THR A 260 7.16 5.19 9.44
CA THR A 260 6.37 4.26 10.25
C THR A 260 7.06 2.90 10.36
N LEU A 261 7.47 2.31 9.22
CA LEU A 261 8.09 0.98 9.23
C LEU A 261 9.45 0.96 9.95
N LEU A 262 10.25 2.02 9.79
CA LEU A 262 11.53 2.16 10.49
C LEU A 262 11.33 2.41 11.99
N GLY A 263 10.27 3.12 12.39
CA GLY A 263 9.92 3.36 13.79
C GLY A 263 9.36 2.13 14.50
N LEU A 264 8.51 1.35 13.83
CA LEU A 264 7.93 0.13 14.38
C LEU A 264 8.94 -1.02 14.52
N GLN A 265 9.99 -1.04 13.69
CA GLN A 265 10.98 -2.11 13.66
C GLN A 265 12.36 -1.58 14.01
N SER A 266 12.70 -1.58 15.31
CA SER A 266 13.96 -1.02 15.83
C SER A 266 15.22 -1.51 15.10
N ARG A 267 15.26 -2.80 14.71
CA ARG A 267 16.36 -3.36 13.91
C ARG A 267 16.48 -2.71 12.53
N LEU A 268 15.37 -2.46 11.84
CA LEU A 268 15.38 -1.75 10.56
C LEU A 268 15.79 -0.29 10.75
N GLY A 269 15.22 0.42 11.73
CA GLY A 269 15.58 1.80 12.03
C GLY A 269 17.06 2.00 12.37
N ALA A 270 17.68 1.00 13.01
CA ALA A 270 19.12 0.99 13.30
C ALA A 270 20.00 0.72 12.06
N SER A 271 19.47 0.03 11.05
CA SER A 271 20.25 -0.42 9.88
C SER A 271 20.03 0.46 8.64
N LEU A 272 18.89 1.14 8.58
CA LEU A 272 18.42 1.90 7.42
C LEU A 272 18.26 3.38 7.75
N ARG A 273 18.34 4.23 6.72
CA ARG A 273 18.03 5.65 6.77
C ARG A 273 17.21 6.07 5.56
N LEU A 274 16.51 7.19 5.72
CA LEU A 274 15.82 7.87 4.64
C LEU A 274 16.77 8.83 3.93
N VAL A 275 16.68 8.88 2.61
CA VAL A 275 17.24 9.91 1.76
C VAL A 275 16.06 10.72 1.24
N THR A 276 15.99 11.99 1.65
CA THR A 276 15.01 12.92 1.11
C THR A 276 15.39 13.27 -0.32
N LEU A 277 14.41 13.23 -1.21
CA LEU A 277 14.56 13.52 -2.63
C LEU A 277 14.00 14.92 -2.90
N THR A 278 14.87 15.90 -3.15
CA THR A 278 14.51 17.31 -3.35
C THR A 278 13.72 17.56 -4.62
N ASP A 279 13.82 16.65 -5.58
CA ASP A 279 13.11 16.64 -6.86
C ASP A 279 11.83 15.79 -6.81
N SER A 280 11.50 15.17 -5.67
CA SER A 280 10.29 14.40 -5.55
C SER A 280 9.07 15.33 -5.40
N PRO A 281 8.06 15.20 -6.28
CA PRO A 281 6.84 15.96 -6.15
C PRO A 281 6.05 15.49 -4.91
N ALA A 282 4.97 16.20 -4.60
CA ALA A 282 3.92 15.61 -3.77
C ALA A 282 3.49 14.26 -4.37
N GLY A 283 3.12 13.31 -3.51
CA GLY A 283 2.71 11.98 -3.94
C GLY A 283 1.39 12.00 -4.73
N PRO A 284 0.78 10.85 -4.99
CA PRO A 284 -0.58 10.78 -5.51
C PRO A 284 -1.64 11.06 -4.43
N THR A 285 -2.79 11.61 -4.84
CA THR A 285 -3.98 11.68 -3.99
C THR A 285 -4.63 10.31 -3.83
N ARG A 286 -5.16 10.07 -2.63
CA ARG A 286 -5.94 8.88 -2.27
C ARG A 286 -7.40 9.27 -2.14
N HIS A 287 -8.28 8.38 -2.58
CA HIS A 287 -9.72 8.60 -2.61
C HIS A 287 -10.47 7.39 -2.03
N VAL A 288 -11.74 7.57 -1.67
CA VAL A 288 -12.68 6.46 -1.54
C VAL A 288 -13.23 6.15 -2.92
N MET A 289 -13.12 4.89 -3.33
CA MET A 289 -13.74 4.36 -4.55
C MET A 289 -15.08 3.75 -4.17
N PHE A 290 -16.14 4.07 -4.89
CA PHE A 290 -17.50 3.57 -4.66
C PHE A 290 -17.94 2.69 -5.83
N GLY A 291 -18.56 1.56 -5.51
CA GLY A 291 -19.19 0.68 -6.49
C GLY A 291 -20.43 1.33 -7.11
N PRO A 292 -20.89 0.83 -8.27
CA PRO A 292 -21.97 1.46 -9.05
C PRO A 292 -23.33 1.47 -8.34
N ALA A 293 -23.53 0.59 -7.35
CA ALA A 293 -24.76 0.52 -6.56
C ALA A 293 -24.89 1.65 -5.52
N VAL A 294 -23.79 2.34 -5.18
CA VAL A 294 -23.82 3.42 -4.19
C VAL A 294 -24.50 4.67 -4.79
N PRO A 295 -25.58 5.19 -4.17
CA PRO A 295 -26.29 6.35 -4.71
C PRO A 295 -25.40 7.59 -4.82
N ALA A 296 -25.66 8.42 -5.84
CA ALA A 296 -24.93 9.67 -6.03
C ALA A 296 -25.08 10.62 -4.82
N SER A 297 -26.27 10.65 -4.22
CA SER A 297 -26.59 11.46 -3.05
C SER A 297 -25.74 11.09 -1.84
N TRP A 298 -25.40 9.80 -1.65
CA TRP A 298 -24.50 9.37 -0.59
C TRP A 298 -23.09 9.89 -0.78
N ILE A 299 -22.56 9.77 -1.99
CA ILE A 299 -21.21 10.23 -2.33
C ILE A 299 -21.13 11.75 -2.14
N GLN A 300 -22.19 12.47 -2.53
CA GLN A 300 -22.27 13.91 -2.31
C GLN A 300 -22.26 14.27 -0.82
N ARG A 301 -23.12 13.66 0.01
CA ARG A 301 -23.11 13.88 1.47
C ARG A 301 -21.76 13.56 2.11
N PHE A 302 -21.11 12.48 1.67
CA PHE A 302 -19.78 12.12 2.12
C PHE A 302 -18.74 13.19 1.75
N ASN A 303 -18.75 13.68 0.50
CA ASN A 303 -17.86 14.74 0.05
C ASN A 303 -18.13 16.08 0.76
N ASP A 304 -19.38 16.40 1.05
CA ASP A 304 -19.74 17.59 1.83
C ASP A 304 -19.16 17.51 3.24
N ALA A 305 -19.32 16.36 3.91
CA ALA A 305 -18.78 16.10 5.23
C ALA A 305 -17.23 16.06 5.29
N LEU A 306 -16.56 15.68 4.18
CA LEU A 306 -15.10 15.75 4.06
C LEU A 306 -14.60 17.21 4.06
N ARG A 307 -15.23 18.08 3.25
CA ARG A 307 -14.80 19.48 3.06
C ARG A 307 -14.94 20.32 4.33
N GLU A 308 -15.95 20.06 5.14
CA GLU A 308 -16.18 20.76 6.42
C GLU A 308 -15.02 20.60 7.42
N HIS A 309 -14.10 19.63 7.23
CA HIS A 309 -12.92 19.44 8.07
C HIS A 309 -11.64 20.09 7.52
N GLU A 310 -11.60 20.44 6.22
CA GLU A 310 -10.41 21.06 5.62
C GLU A 310 -10.24 22.53 6.03
N GLN A 311 -11.27 23.14 6.62
CA GLN A 311 -11.11 24.39 7.34
C GLN A 311 -10.52 24.06 8.72
N PRO A 312 -9.23 24.39 8.98
CA PRO A 312 -8.73 24.29 10.33
C PRO A 312 -9.59 25.21 11.19
N GLU A 313 -10.03 24.72 12.35
CA GLU A 313 -10.52 25.61 13.39
C GLU A 313 -9.46 26.69 13.57
N MET A 314 -9.71 27.88 13.01
CA MET A 314 -9.05 29.10 13.39
C MET A 314 -9.41 29.29 14.86
N HIS A 315 -8.61 28.67 15.72
CA HIS A 315 -8.52 29.01 17.13
C HIS A 315 -8.21 30.49 17.16
N THR A 316 -9.26 31.28 17.34
CA THR A 316 -9.18 32.65 17.78
C THR A 316 -8.52 32.59 19.14
N ASN A 317 -7.20 32.80 19.18
CA ASN A 317 -6.50 33.00 20.43
C ASN A 317 -7.14 34.22 21.10
N PRO A 318 -7.75 34.09 22.30
CA PRO A 318 -8.20 35.25 23.02
C PRO A 318 -6.95 36.05 23.39
N THR A 319 -6.92 37.29 22.94
CA THR A 319 -5.90 38.28 23.24
C THR A 319 -5.74 38.36 24.76
N GLY A 320 -4.59 37.91 25.27
CA GLY A 320 -4.22 38.08 26.68
C GLY A 320 -4.07 39.58 27.02
N PRO A 321 -4.27 39.95 28.29
CA PRO A 321 -4.44 41.34 28.67
C PRO A 321 -3.14 42.13 28.55
N ALA A 322 -3.24 43.35 28.01
CA ALA A 322 -2.19 44.35 28.05
C ALA A 322 -1.82 44.63 29.51
N GLY A 323 -0.57 44.35 29.86
CA GLY A 323 0.02 44.77 31.12
C GLY A 323 0.03 46.29 31.21
N GLY A 324 -0.76 46.84 32.12
CA GLY A 324 -0.64 48.22 32.57
C GLY A 324 0.60 48.34 33.46
N SER A 325 1.58 49.08 32.97
CA SER A 325 2.63 49.68 33.79
C SER A 325 2.34 51.17 33.87
N THR A 326 1.94 51.66 35.04
CA THR A 326 2.30 52.97 35.62
C THR A 326 1.72 53.07 37.02
#